data_AF-A0A8X6TSM4-F1
#
_entry.id   AF-A0A8X6TSM4-F1
#
_cell.length_a   1.000
_cell.length_b   1.000
_cell.length_c   1.000
_cell.angle_alpha   90.00
_cell.angle_beta   90.00
_cell.angle_gamma   90.00
#
_symmetry.space_group_name_H-M   'P 1'
#
loop_
_entity.id
_entity.type
_entity.pdbx_description
1 polymer ?
#
loop_
_entity_poly.entity_id
_entity_poly.type
_entity_poly.pdbx_seq_one_letter_code
_entity_poly.pdbx_strand_id
1 'polypeptide(L)'
;MVSAQNWTRSLRKNRNSIRRWGSDVKRITVALFLSNKTSFTENEAVRNELAYELSLGLLSRLALKKIEDVSSTELASYVNAFIVTCIDPRKFYVIDLVRELRKRADATNYTNPYVMVALCNAGERITAQDTEKLISVFWKASREFWTDVQALAVLALACASKQPHKVLDMEKISELTMELKKMQFRNGTVENIKTTALVVQ
;
A
#
# COMPACT_ATOMS: atom_id res chain seq x y z
N MET A 1 -19.71 -20.02 -8.04
CA MET A 1 -18.50 -19.54 -7.36
C MET A 1 -18.41 -18.03 -7.58
N VAL A 2 -18.54 -17.20 -6.55
CA VAL A 2 -18.45 -15.74 -6.70
C VAL A 2 -16.97 -15.36 -6.73
N SER A 3 -16.51 -14.75 -7.83
CA SER A 3 -15.15 -14.20 -7.92
C SER A 3 -14.93 -13.15 -6.82
N ALA A 4 -13.73 -13.10 -6.24
CA ALA A 4 -13.36 -12.10 -5.23
C ALA A 4 -13.67 -10.67 -5.71
N GLN A 5 -13.49 -10.38 -7.01
CA GLN A 5 -13.85 -9.11 -7.62
C GLN A 5 -15.36 -8.81 -7.53
N ASN A 6 -16.20 -9.81 -7.82
CA ASN A 6 -17.65 -9.66 -7.74
C ASN A 6 -18.10 -9.46 -6.30
N TRP A 7 -17.49 -10.17 -5.36
CA TRP A 7 -17.74 -9.96 -3.94
C TRP A 7 -17.35 -8.55 -3.49
N THR A 8 -16.16 -8.06 -3.85
CA THR A 8 -15.75 -6.68 -3.54
C THR A 8 -16.69 -5.64 -4.14
N ARG A 9 -17.18 -5.85 -5.37
CA ARG A 9 -18.19 -4.97 -5.99
C ARG A 9 -19.53 -5.00 -5.26
N SER A 10 -19.93 -6.15 -4.70
CA SER A 10 -21.17 -6.26 -3.91
C SER A 10 -21.13 -5.50 -2.58
N LEU A 11 -19.94 -5.10 -2.10
CA LEU A 11 -19.81 -4.24 -0.92
C LEU A 11 -20.29 -2.81 -1.17
N ARG A 12 -20.41 -2.40 -2.45
CA ARG A 12 -20.91 -1.08 -2.83
C ARG A 12 -22.38 -0.93 -2.42
N LYS A 13 -22.65 -0.01 -1.50
CA LYS A 13 -24.01 0.29 -1.02
C LYS A 13 -24.84 1.01 -2.10
N ASN A 14 -26.15 1.04 -1.86
CA ASN A 14 -27.15 1.72 -2.68
C ASN A 14 -26.77 3.19 -2.96
N ARG A 15 -27.30 3.74 -4.07
CA ARG A 15 -26.97 5.09 -4.57
C ARG A 15 -27.16 6.22 -3.54
N ASN A 16 -28.08 6.07 -2.58
CA ASN A 16 -28.40 7.11 -1.60
C ASN A 16 -27.46 7.15 -0.38
N SER A 17 -26.41 6.30 -0.34
CA SER A 17 -25.48 6.28 0.78
C SER A 17 -24.33 7.27 0.57
N ILE A 18 -24.08 8.12 1.58
CA ILE A 18 -23.01 9.14 1.58
C ILE A 18 -21.59 8.51 1.64
N ARG A 19 -21.48 7.19 1.87
CA ARG A 19 -20.24 6.39 1.83
C ARG A 19 -20.53 5.03 1.24
N ARG A 20 -20.55 4.92 -0.09
CA ARG A 20 -20.97 3.70 -0.77
C ARG A 20 -19.97 2.58 -0.59
N TRP A 21 -18.69 2.91 -0.42
CA TRP A 21 -17.62 1.92 -0.25
C TRP A 21 -17.14 1.75 1.19
N GLY A 22 -17.74 2.49 2.13
CA GLY A 22 -17.45 2.37 3.57
C GLY A 22 -16.06 2.87 3.97
N SER A 23 -15.59 2.44 5.14
CA SER A 23 -14.30 2.87 5.72
C SER A 23 -13.08 2.33 4.98
N ASP A 24 -13.21 1.18 4.32
CA ASP A 24 -12.12 0.49 3.63
C ASP A 24 -11.94 0.93 2.17
N VAL A 25 -12.59 2.02 1.76
CA VAL A 25 -12.55 2.55 0.39
C VAL A 25 -11.12 2.66 -0.16
N LYS A 26 -10.14 3.04 0.66
CA LYS A 26 -8.71 3.10 0.29
C LYS A 26 -8.18 1.74 -0.18
N ARG A 27 -8.42 0.68 0.60
CA ARG A 27 -7.96 -0.69 0.30
C ARG A 27 -8.76 -1.30 -0.84
N ILE A 28 -10.07 -1.09 -0.85
CA ILE A 28 -10.96 -1.57 -1.92
C ILE A 28 -10.56 -0.97 -3.26
N THR A 29 -10.25 0.33 -3.31
CA THR A 29 -9.82 1.01 -4.54
C THR A 29 -8.56 0.37 -5.12
N VAL A 30 -7.52 0.20 -4.28
CA VAL A 30 -6.26 -0.43 -4.70
C VAL A 30 -6.48 -1.87 -5.16
N ALA A 31 -7.24 -2.66 -4.39
CA ALA A 31 -7.53 -4.05 -4.73
C ALA A 31 -8.29 -4.18 -6.06
N LEU A 32 -9.34 -3.37 -6.27
CA LEU A 32 -10.10 -3.39 -7.51
C LEU A 32 -9.24 -3.02 -8.72
N PHE A 33 -8.42 -1.97 -8.60
CA PHE A 33 -7.51 -1.55 -9.67
C PHE A 33 -6.49 -2.63 -10.02
N LEU A 34 -5.81 -3.21 -9.03
CA LEU A 34 -4.77 -4.22 -9.25
C LEU A 34 -5.34 -5.56 -9.73
N SER A 35 -6.59 -5.88 -9.38
CA SER A 35 -7.20 -7.16 -9.76
C SER A 35 -7.55 -7.27 -11.24
N ASN A 36 -7.89 -6.16 -11.90
CA ASN A 36 -8.20 -6.13 -13.33
C ASN A 36 -8.14 -4.69 -13.84
N LYS A 37 -6.95 -4.27 -14.29
CA LYS A 37 -6.69 -2.91 -14.75
C LYS A 37 -7.65 -2.48 -15.86
N THR A 38 -7.89 -3.32 -16.88
CA THR A 38 -8.76 -2.99 -18.02
C THR A 38 -10.20 -2.74 -17.58
N SER A 39 -10.77 -3.62 -16.76
CA SER A 39 -12.14 -3.43 -16.26
C SER A 39 -12.30 -2.20 -15.36
N PHE A 40 -11.26 -1.85 -14.59
CA PHE A 40 -11.27 -0.65 -13.76
C PHE A 40 -11.06 0.63 -14.58
N THR A 41 -10.24 0.59 -15.63
CA THR A 41 -10.06 1.71 -16.55
C THR A 41 -11.28 1.94 -17.44
N GLU A 42 -11.98 0.89 -17.85
CA GLU A 42 -13.18 0.97 -18.69
C GLU A 42 -14.42 1.40 -17.90
N ASN A 43 -14.48 1.10 -16.59
CA ASN A 43 -15.58 1.52 -15.73
C ASN A 43 -15.31 2.89 -15.09
N GLU A 44 -15.32 3.93 -15.92
CA GLU A 44 -15.08 5.32 -15.50
C GLU A 44 -16.01 5.78 -14.38
N ALA A 45 -17.28 5.39 -14.40
CA ALA A 45 -18.24 5.78 -13.37
C ALA A 45 -17.84 5.28 -11.96
N VAL A 46 -17.38 4.02 -11.85
CA VAL A 46 -16.92 3.46 -10.57
C VAL A 46 -15.60 4.10 -10.13
N ARG A 47 -14.66 4.32 -11.07
CA ARG A 47 -13.39 4.98 -10.76
C ARG A 47 -13.61 6.40 -10.25
N ASN A 48 -14.45 7.19 -10.93
CA ASN A 48 -14.76 8.57 -10.55
C ASN A 48 -15.49 8.63 -9.20
N GLU A 49 -16.38 7.67 -8.93
CA GLU A 49 -17.02 7.53 -7.61
C GLU A 49 -15.98 7.27 -6.50
N LEU A 50 -15.06 6.32 -6.70
CA LEU A 50 -14.00 6.03 -5.73
C LEU A 50 -13.06 7.23 -5.53
N ALA A 51 -12.63 7.86 -6.62
CA ALA A 51 -11.79 9.06 -6.59
C ALA A 51 -12.46 10.21 -5.79
N TYR A 52 -13.76 10.41 -6.00
CA TYR A 52 -14.55 11.38 -5.26
C TYR A 52 -14.67 11.04 -3.77
N GLU A 53 -15.05 9.79 -3.43
CA GLU A 53 -15.16 9.37 -2.02
C GLU A 53 -13.82 9.44 -1.27
N LEU A 54 -12.71 9.11 -1.94
CA LEU A 54 -11.37 9.23 -1.37
C LEU A 54 -11.02 10.69 -1.07
N SER A 55 -11.23 11.58 -2.04
CA SER A 55 -10.93 13.02 -1.92
C SER A 55 -11.76 13.66 -0.82
N LEU A 56 -13.08 13.43 -0.84
CA LEU A 56 -13.99 13.93 0.19
C LEU A 56 -13.64 13.36 1.57
N GLY A 57 -13.27 12.08 1.64
CA GLY A 57 -12.87 11.42 2.88
C GLY A 57 -11.63 12.07 3.51
N LEU A 58 -10.59 12.34 2.72
CA LEU A 58 -9.39 13.01 3.22
C LEU A 58 -9.65 14.47 3.56
N LEU A 59 -10.36 15.23 2.71
CA LEU A 59 -10.71 16.63 2.98
C LEU A 59 -11.55 16.76 4.26
N SER A 60 -12.55 15.90 4.45
CA SER A 60 -13.35 15.88 5.68
C SER A 60 -12.49 15.57 6.90
N ARG A 61 -11.50 14.67 6.77
CA ARG A 61 -10.56 14.37 7.85
C ARG A 61 -9.68 15.57 8.19
N LEU A 62 -9.17 16.28 7.17
CA LEU A 62 -8.31 17.45 7.31
C LEU A 62 -9.08 18.72 7.74
N ALA A 63 -10.39 18.79 7.52
CA ALA A 63 -11.22 19.87 8.04
C ALA A 63 -11.41 19.78 9.56
N LEU A 64 -11.38 18.56 10.11
CA LEU A 64 -11.59 18.30 11.53
C LEU A 64 -10.28 18.15 12.32
N LYS A 65 -9.16 17.90 11.63
CA LYS A 65 -7.89 17.54 12.22
C LYS A 65 -6.73 18.10 11.41
N LYS A 66 -5.60 18.32 12.05
CA LYS A 66 -4.38 18.68 11.32
C LYS A 66 -3.84 17.45 10.60
N ILE A 67 -3.02 17.66 9.56
CA ILE A 67 -2.46 16.53 8.81
C ILE A 67 -1.60 15.64 9.70
N GLU A 68 -0.95 16.21 10.71
CA GLU A 68 -0.15 15.53 11.73
C GLU A 68 -0.98 14.51 12.55
N ASP A 69 -2.30 14.71 12.67
CA ASP A 69 -3.19 13.79 13.40
C ASP A 69 -3.61 12.57 12.55
N VAL A 70 -3.34 12.59 11.24
CA VAL A 70 -3.54 11.44 10.35
C VAL A 70 -2.32 10.53 10.51
N SER A 71 -2.50 9.25 10.82
CA SER A 71 -1.36 8.34 10.99
C SER A 71 -0.58 8.14 9.69
N SER A 72 0.73 7.84 9.76
CA SER A 72 1.54 7.56 8.56
C SER A 72 0.99 6.39 7.74
N THR A 73 0.46 5.35 8.39
CA THR A 73 -0.17 4.21 7.71
C THR A 73 -1.43 4.64 6.97
N GLU A 74 -2.27 5.48 7.59
CA GLU A 74 -3.47 6.01 6.95
C GLU A 74 -3.13 6.90 5.76
N LEU A 75 -2.13 7.78 5.91
CA LEU A 75 -1.64 8.65 4.84
C LEU A 75 -1.05 7.82 3.68
N ALA A 76 -0.28 6.78 3.98
CA ALA A 76 0.22 5.83 2.98
C ALA A 76 -0.89 5.11 2.20
N SER A 77 -1.99 4.75 2.88
CA SER A 77 -3.17 4.19 2.21
C SER A 77 -3.84 5.19 1.28
N TYR A 78 -3.91 6.48 1.64
CA TYR A 78 -4.40 7.53 0.73
C TYR A 78 -3.48 7.71 -0.47
N VAL A 79 -2.16 7.78 -0.27
CA VAL A 79 -1.18 7.90 -1.36
C VAL A 79 -1.34 6.77 -2.38
N ASN A 80 -1.35 5.51 -1.94
CA ASN A 80 -1.57 4.36 -2.83
C ASN A 80 -2.92 4.44 -3.56
N ALA A 81 -4.00 4.81 -2.86
CA ALA A 81 -5.34 4.91 -3.45
C ALA A 81 -5.45 6.03 -4.50
N PHE A 82 -4.79 7.16 -4.27
CA PHE A 82 -4.75 8.28 -5.22
C PHE A 82 -3.96 7.93 -6.48
N ILE A 83 -2.82 7.26 -6.34
CA ILE A 83 -2.03 6.81 -7.50
C ILE A 83 -2.88 5.95 -8.44
N VAL A 84 -3.60 4.96 -7.91
CA VAL A 84 -4.43 4.06 -8.73
C VAL A 84 -5.70 4.70 -9.28
N THR A 85 -6.13 5.84 -8.73
CA THR A 85 -7.27 6.63 -9.22
C THR A 85 -6.86 7.84 -10.04
N CYS A 86 -5.59 7.93 -10.44
CA CYS A 86 -5.04 9.03 -11.23
C CYS A 86 -5.17 10.41 -10.56
N ILE A 87 -5.24 10.45 -9.22
CA ILE A 87 -5.11 11.69 -8.44
C ILE A 87 -3.64 11.83 -8.08
N ASP A 88 -3.03 12.98 -8.38
CA ASP A 88 -1.63 13.25 -8.01
C ASP A 88 -1.52 13.54 -6.50
N PRO A 89 -0.94 12.63 -5.69
CA PRO A 89 -0.84 12.83 -4.24
C PRO A 89 0.14 13.96 -3.85
N ARG A 90 0.99 14.44 -4.77
CA ARG A 90 1.89 15.58 -4.53
C ARG A 90 1.20 16.93 -4.68
N LYS A 91 0.02 16.95 -5.31
CA LYS A 91 -0.75 18.17 -5.61
C LYS A 91 -2.18 18.10 -5.07
N PHE A 92 -2.42 17.31 -4.03
CA PHE A 92 -3.74 17.15 -3.46
C PHE A 92 -4.17 18.42 -2.72
N TYR A 93 -4.99 19.27 -3.35
CA TYR A 93 -5.50 20.52 -2.78
C TYR A 93 -4.42 21.32 -2.03
N VAL A 94 -3.30 21.62 -2.71
CA VAL A 94 -2.10 22.32 -2.21
C VAL A 94 -1.27 21.60 -1.14
N ILE A 95 -1.60 20.35 -0.81
CA ILE A 95 -0.85 19.52 0.13
C ILE A 95 -0.07 18.46 -0.65
N ASP A 96 1.25 18.42 -0.43
CA ASP A 96 2.10 17.33 -0.90
C ASP A 96 2.10 16.19 0.12
N LEU A 97 1.18 15.23 -0.07
CA LEU A 97 1.01 14.09 0.82
C LEU A 97 2.23 13.17 0.82
N VAL A 98 2.94 13.10 -0.31
CA VAL A 98 4.14 12.26 -0.46
C VAL A 98 5.29 12.86 0.35
N ARG A 99 5.51 14.18 0.24
CA ARG A 99 6.51 14.88 1.03
C ARG A 99 6.22 14.83 2.53
N GLU A 100 4.96 14.99 2.91
CA GLU A 100 4.56 14.87 4.32
C GLU A 100 4.79 13.44 4.86
N LEU A 101 4.49 12.42 4.05
CA LEU A 101 4.79 11.04 4.41
C LEU A 101 6.30 10.76 4.51
N ARG A 102 7.11 11.31 3.59
CA ARG A 102 8.57 11.18 3.60
C ARG A 102 9.17 11.83 4.85
N LYS A 103 8.77 13.05 5.18
CA LYS A 103 9.20 13.76 6.40
C LYS A 103 8.99 12.92 7.66
N ARG A 104 7.86 12.21 7.74
CA ARG A 104 7.56 11.33 8.88
C ARG A 104 8.42 10.07 8.90
N ALA A 105 8.69 9.50 7.72
CA ALA A 105 9.60 8.35 7.61
C ALA A 105 11.02 8.71 8.03
N ASP A 106 11.49 9.92 7.72
CA ASP A 106 12.82 10.42 8.09
C ASP A 106 12.93 10.74 9.59
N ALA A 107 11.84 11.19 10.21
CA ALA A 107 11.82 11.57 11.63
C ALA A 107 11.89 10.36 12.60
N THR A 108 11.81 9.12 12.11
CA THR A 108 11.79 7.92 12.93
C THR A 108 12.96 6.98 12.62
N ASN A 109 13.47 6.33 13.67
CA ASN A 109 14.44 5.25 13.53
C ASN A 109 13.79 3.93 13.07
N TYR A 110 12.47 3.78 13.24
CA TYR A 110 11.72 2.62 12.80
C TYR A 110 11.10 2.85 11.42
N THR A 111 11.30 1.90 10.50
CA THR A 111 10.68 1.95 9.17
C THR A 111 9.45 1.07 9.13
N ASN A 112 8.28 1.67 8.85
CA ASN A 112 7.09 0.90 8.51
C ASN A 112 7.15 0.50 7.02
N PRO A 113 7.22 -0.79 6.67
CA PRO A 113 7.36 -1.21 5.27
C PRO A 113 6.20 -0.76 4.38
N TYR A 114 4.97 -0.68 4.90
CA TYR A 114 3.82 -0.20 4.14
C TYR A 114 3.95 1.27 3.74
N VAL A 115 4.56 2.09 4.60
CA VAL A 115 4.89 3.49 4.28
C VAL A 115 5.92 3.55 3.15
N MET A 116 6.95 2.70 3.19
CA MET A 116 7.97 2.66 2.14
C MET A 116 7.43 2.18 0.79
N VAL A 117 6.51 1.20 0.79
CA VAL A 117 5.78 0.80 -0.42
C VAL A 117 5.05 2.00 -1.02
N ALA A 118 4.31 2.77 -0.22
CA ALA A 118 3.56 3.93 -0.71
C ALA A 118 4.48 5.03 -1.26
N LEU A 119 5.58 5.34 -0.57
CA LEU A 119 6.58 6.30 -1.04
C LEU A 119 7.21 5.85 -2.37
N CYS A 120 7.63 4.59 -2.46
CA CYS A 120 8.25 4.07 -3.67
C CYS A 120 7.27 4.05 -4.85
N ASN A 121 6.01 3.64 -4.64
CA ASN A 121 4.96 3.70 -5.65
C ASN A 121 4.68 5.13 -6.13
N ALA A 122 4.84 6.13 -5.25
CA ALA A 122 4.72 7.56 -5.58
C ALA A 122 5.97 8.14 -6.28
N GLY A 123 6.94 7.30 -6.62
CA GLY A 123 8.21 7.70 -7.22
C GLY A 123 9.12 8.48 -6.27
N GLU A 124 8.85 8.49 -4.96
CA GLU A 124 9.76 9.08 -3.98
C GLU A 124 11.04 8.25 -3.87
N ARG A 125 12.19 8.90 -3.77
CA ARG A 125 13.48 8.20 -3.72
C ARG A 125 13.58 7.35 -2.46
N ILE A 126 13.91 6.08 -2.64
CA ILE A 126 14.28 5.18 -1.54
C ILE A 126 15.81 5.20 -1.41
N THR A 127 16.30 5.49 -0.22
CA THR A 127 17.74 5.67 0.07
C THR A 127 18.40 4.37 0.54
N ALA A 128 19.74 4.35 0.58
CA ALA A 128 20.49 3.23 1.17
C ALA A 128 20.07 2.96 2.61
N GLN A 129 19.92 4.03 3.40
CA GLN A 129 19.49 3.95 4.78
C GLN A 129 18.09 3.34 4.91
N ASP A 130 17.16 3.67 4.01
CA ASP A 130 15.83 3.06 4.00
C ASP A 130 15.91 1.55 3.72
N THR A 131 16.77 1.14 2.77
CA THR A 131 16.96 -0.28 2.46
C THR A 131 17.58 -1.06 3.61
N GLU A 132 18.57 -0.50 4.31
CA GLU A 132 19.16 -1.10 5.50
C GLU A 132 18.14 -1.26 6.63
N LYS A 133 17.32 -0.21 6.88
CA LYS A 133 16.23 -0.27 7.86
C LYS A 133 15.19 -1.33 7.47
N LEU A 134 14.82 -1.45 6.20
CA LEU A 134 13.88 -2.48 5.72
C LEU A 134 14.42 -3.90 5.91
N ILE A 135 15.70 -4.13 5.62
CA ILE A 135 16.36 -5.43 5.86
C ILE A 135 16.38 -5.74 7.36
N SER A 136 16.69 -4.76 8.21
CA SER A 136 16.63 -4.91 9.67
C SER A 136 15.22 -5.28 10.15
N VAL A 137 14.20 -4.59 9.63
CA VAL A 137 12.78 -4.86 9.93
C VAL A 137 12.40 -6.28 9.52
N PHE A 138 12.84 -6.75 8.35
CA PHE A 138 12.59 -8.13 7.90
C PHE A 138 13.11 -9.16 8.90
N TRP A 139 14.38 -9.06 9.29
CA TRP A 139 15.00 -10.03 10.20
C TRP A 139 14.43 -9.94 11.62
N LYS A 140 14.06 -8.75 12.09
CA LYS A 140 13.37 -8.58 13.37
C LYS A 140 11.98 -9.21 13.33
N ALA A 141 11.19 -8.93 12.30
CA ALA A 141 9.85 -9.48 12.12
C ALA A 141 9.85 -11.01 12.03
N SER A 142 10.89 -11.60 11.43
CA SER A 142 11.08 -13.05 11.41
C SER A 142 11.14 -13.67 12.81
N ARG A 143 11.86 -13.02 13.75
CA ARG A 143 11.98 -13.49 15.14
C ARG A 143 10.67 -13.36 15.91
N GLU A 144 9.83 -12.41 15.51
CA GLU A 144 8.53 -12.12 16.12
C GLU A 144 7.38 -12.87 15.42
N PHE A 145 7.67 -13.69 14.40
CA PHE A 145 6.71 -14.41 13.55
C PHE A 145 5.68 -13.48 12.90
N TRP A 146 6.13 -12.33 12.39
CA TRP A 146 5.30 -11.33 11.71
C TRP A 146 5.49 -11.38 10.20
N THR A 147 5.02 -12.46 9.56
CA THR A 147 5.28 -12.71 8.14
C THR A 147 4.71 -11.64 7.21
N ASP A 148 3.57 -11.01 7.56
CA ASP A 148 3.01 -9.89 6.79
C ASP A 148 3.99 -8.69 6.69
N VAL A 149 4.71 -8.41 7.78
CA VAL A 149 5.70 -7.33 7.84
C VAL A 149 6.91 -7.68 6.98
N GLN A 150 7.34 -8.95 7.00
CA GLN A 150 8.41 -9.45 6.13
C GLN A 150 8.04 -9.33 4.66
N ALA A 151 6.82 -9.74 4.28
CA ALA A 151 6.32 -9.63 2.91
C ALA A 151 6.29 -8.18 2.42
N LEU A 152 5.79 -7.25 3.23
CA LEU A 152 5.81 -5.82 2.89
C LEU A 152 7.23 -5.26 2.78
N ALA A 153 8.17 -5.72 3.61
CA ALA A 153 9.57 -5.30 3.51
C ALA A 153 10.19 -5.76 2.18
N VAL A 154 9.97 -7.02 1.79
CA VAL A 154 10.43 -7.54 0.48
C VAL A 154 9.79 -6.76 -0.66
N LEU A 155 8.49 -6.45 -0.59
CA LEU A 155 7.80 -5.66 -1.61
C LEU A 155 8.38 -4.24 -1.74
N ALA A 156 8.67 -3.58 -0.62
CA ALA A 156 9.30 -2.26 -0.61
C ALA A 156 10.71 -2.30 -1.23
N LEU A 157 11.52 -3.30 -0.86
CA LEU A 157 12.87 -3.50 -1.40
C LEU A 157 12.84 -3.81 -2.90
N ALA A 158 11.91 -4.64 -3.36
CA ALA A 158 11.70 -4.95 -4.77
C ALA A 158 11.26 -3.72 -5.59
N CYS A 159 10.50 -2.80 -5.00
CA CYS A 159 10.22 -1.52 -5.62
C CYS A 159 11.47 -0.64 -5.71
N ALA A 160 12.25 -0.57 -4.61
CA ALA A 160 13.48 0.22 -4.56
C ALA A 160 14.53 -0.23 -5.60
N SER A 161 14.68 -1.54 -5.82
CA SER A 161 15.62 -2.08 -6.83
C SER A 161 15.22 -1.78 -8.28
N LYS A 162 13.96 -1.37 -8.51
CA LYS A 162 13.47 -0.93 -9.82
C LYS A 162 13.59 0.58 -10.04
N GLN A 163 13.92 1.37 -9.02
CA GLN A 163 14.13 2.80 -9.18
C GLN A 163 15.40 3.09 -10.02
N PRO A 164 15.47 4.22 -10.74
CA PRO A 164 16.65 4.56 -11.55
C PRO A 164 17.95 4.61 -10.75
N HIS A 165 17.87 5.01 -9.48
CA HIS A 165 18.98 5.10 -8.53
C HIS A 165 19.07 3.83 -7.69
N LYS A 166 19.24 2.68 -8.34
CA LYS A 166 19.25 1.37 -7.67
C LYS A 166 20.26 1.36 -6.52
N VAL A 167 19.77 1.05 -5.33
CA VAL A 167 20.59 0.98 -4.11
C VAL A 167 20.75 -0.46 -3.60
N LEU A 168 19.99 -1.40 -4.16
CA LEU A 168 19.97 -2.79 -3.76
C LEU A 168 19.99 -3.74 -4.96
N ASP A 169 20.77 -4.81 -4.86
CA ASP A 169 20.83 -5.89 -5.84
C ASP A 169 19.61 -6.82 -5.74
N MET A 170 19.16 -7.32 -6.88
CA MET A 170 18.13 -8.36 -7.00
C MET A 170 18.55 -9.66 -6.31
N GLU A 171 19.84 -9.99 -6.21
CA GLU A 171 20.31 -11.17 -5.48
C GLU A 171 19.86 -11.13 -4.01
N LYS A 172 20.03 -9.98 -3.35
CA LYS A 172 19.62 -9.84 -1.94
C LYS A 172 18.11 -9.97 -1.77
N ILE A 173 17.33 -9.46 -2.71
CA ILE A 173 15.88 -9.61 -2.69
C ILE A 173 15.49 -11.08 -2.84
N SER A 174 16.14 -11.81 -3.75
CA SER A 174 15.92 -13.25 -3.93
C SER A 174 16.21 -14.04 -2.65
N GLU A 175 17.27 -13.72 -1.92
CA GLU A 175 17.57 -14.33 -0.61
C GLU A 175 16.42 -14.13 0.39
N LEU A 176 15.93 -12.90 0.56
CA LEU A 176 14.84 -12.60 1.48
C LEU A 176 13.52 -13.28 1.07
N THR A 177 13.24 -13.34 -0.24
CA THR A 177 12.09 -14.09 -0.79
C THR A 177 12.22 -15.59 -0.51
N MET A 178 13.42 -16.17 -0.57
CA MET A 178 13.64 -17.57 -0.23
C MET A 178 13.35 -17.84 1.26
N GLU A 179 13.67 -16.92 2.16
CA GLU A 179 13.30 -17.04 3.58
C GLU A 179 11.78 -17.04 3.78
N LEU A 180 11.04 -16.19 3.05
CA LEU A 180 9.57 -16.24 3.06
C LEU A 180 9.04 -17.59 2.57
N LYS A 181 9.62 -18.13 1.49
CA LYS A 181 9.23 -19.42 0.92
C LYS A 181 9.42 -20.59 1.89
N LYS A 182 10.45 -20.57 2.74
CA LYS A 182 10.69 -21.63 3.75
C LYS A 182 9.54 -21.76 4.76
N MET A 183 8.74 -20.71 4.94
CA MET A 183 7.57 -20.70 5.85
C MET A 183 6.31 -21.28 5.20
N GLN A 184 6.37 -21.71 3.94
CA GLN A 184 5.25 -22.32 3.24
C GLN A 184 4.93 -23.72 3.79
N PHE A 185 3.67 -23.93 4.17
CA PHE A 185 3.15 -25.25 4.53
C PHE A 185 2.97 -26.16 3.30
N ARG A 186 2.83 -27.47 3.53
CA ARG A 186 2.63 -28.46 2.45
C ARG A 186 1.39 -28.20 1.58
N ASN A 187 0.37 -27.54 2.13
CA ASN A 187 -0.84 -27.15 1.40
C ASN A 187 -0.65 -25.88 0.55
N GLY A 188 0.56 -25.29 0.53
CA GLY A 188 0.90 -24.11 -0.24
C GLY A 188 0.67 -22.78 0.46
N THR A 189 0.03 -22.74 1.64
CA THR A 189 -0.21 -21.51 2.39
C THR A 189 0.99 -21.13 3.26
N VAL A 190 1.20 -19.84 3.48
CA VAL A 190 2.14 -19.30 4.47
C VAL A 190 1.31 -18.74 5.62
N GLU A 191 1.45 -19.31 6.83
CA GLU A 191 0.65 -19.05 8.04
C GLU A 191 -0.87 -19.25 7.89
N ASN A 192 -1.52 -18.39 7.10
CA ASN A 192 -2.94 -18.42 6.80
C ASN A 192 -3.21 -17.81 5.42
N ILE A 193 -4.45 -17.89 4.94
CA ILE A 193 -4.80 -17.43 3.57
C ILE A 193 -4.59 -15.93 3.35
N LYS A 194 -4.73 -15.10 4.40
CA LYS A 194 -4.57 -13.64 4.32
C LYS A 194 -3.09 -13.29 4.18
N THR A 195 -2.25 -13.88 5.02
CA THR A 195 -0.78 -13.75 4.94
C THR A 195 -0.26 -14.27 3.59
N THR A 196 -0.77 -15.41 3.14
CA THR A 196 -0.41 -15.99 1.84
C THR A 196 -0.68 -15.01 0.69
N ALA A 197 -1.83 -14.31 0.70
CA ALA A 197 -2.17 -13.34 -0.34
C ALA A 197 -1.20 -12.14 -0.39
N LEU A 198 -0.52 -11.83 0.71
CA LEU A 198 0.49 -10.78 0.77
C LEU A 198 1.88 -11.29 0.37
N VAL A 199 2.26 -12.50 0.80
CA VAL A 199 3.54 -13.13 0.44
C VAL A 199 3.68 -13.43 -1.06
N VAL A 200 2.56 -13.66 -1.76
CA VAL A 200 2.55 -13.95 -3.20
C VAL A 200 2.73 -12.71 -4.08
N GLN A 201 2.53 -11.49 -3.55
CA GLN A 201 2.68 -10.23 -4.30
C GLN A 201 4.15 -9.91 -4.60
#